data_AF-A0A8B3LAF8-F1
#
_entry.id   AF-A0A8B3LAF8-F1
#
_cell.length_a   1.000
_cell.length_b   1.000
_cell.length_c   1.000
_cell.angle_alpha   90.00
_cell.angle_beta   90.00
_cell.angle_gamma   90.00
#
_symmetry.space_group_name_H-M   'P 1'
#
loop_
_entity.id
_entity.type
_entity.pdbx_description
1 polymer ?
#
loop_
_entity_poly.entity_id
_entity_poly.type
_entity_poly.pdbx_seq_one_letter_code
_entity_poly.pdbx_strand_id
1 'polypeptide(L)'
;AIVRNAIGARDANANWRIRSALDETLGEAPTPSRIIDRANTNQQRLAPEYQEALRDAGPVDTLPIARYLETEAQTLRGEPQRLVQRVRSMLDHQPTPADIARARADGQPPPGTSLVSDAGELLNTRHAIDDMLETTQGTNAVNALTTARQTVDDELRASVPGIKEVDAKYAELARQKEAVGRGQSVLSSGREAPRPDELAAEVRQGALPQGLQVGPSAVPLRLREGARAEIERIVGTNANDRVALQRLIKGEGDWNRARLSTLFGSDKARSIIDLLDREKLFADTSNIVTRNSETAARVAAREAIDPANAPGFGLREGFIAGGARGAARAAGMRTVDKVIDALNNGGNEKAIADMARTLIGGPQQSAVLEALMKAGRGSQIQQSQVDRVARALLLSGPAGANRP
;
A
#
# COMPACT_ATOMS: atom_id res chain seq x y z
N ALA A 1 33.22 -20.00 6.06
CA ALA A 1 32.67 -18.75 6.63
C ALA A 1 32.05 -17.84 5.56
N ILE A 2 32.73 -17.57 4.44
CA ILE A 2 32.31 -16.61 3.41
C ILE A 2 30.90 -16.88 2.83
N VAL A 3 30.60 -18.12 2.40
CA VAL A 3 29.28 -18.48 1.85
C VAL A 3 28.15 -18.30 2.89
N ARG A 4 28.40 -18.63 4.16
CA ARG A 4 27.45 -18.43 5.25
C ARG A 4 27.18 -16.95 5.49
N ASN A 5 28.24 -16.14 5.53
CA ASN A 5 28.13 -14.71 5.71
C ASN A 5 27.39 -14.05 4.54
N ALA A 6 27.62 -14.51 3.30
CA ALA A 6 26.89 -14.04 2.12
C ALA A 6 25.40 -14.42 2.16
N ILE A 7 25.05 -15.66 2.52
CA ILE A 7 23.66 -16.12 2.66
C ILE A 7 22.96 -15.34 3.79
N GLY A 8 23.60 -15.21 4.96
CA GLY A 8 23.08 -14.45 6.08
C GLY A 8 22.88 -12.96 5.76
N ALA A 9 23.85 -12.34 5.07
CA ALA A 9 23.73 -10.95 4.63
C ALA A 9 22.59 -10.76 3.61
N ARG A 10 22.36 -11.74 2.72
CA ARG A 10 21.23 -11.69 1.81
C ARG A 10 19.90 -11.84 2.55
N ASP A 11 19.79 -12.76 3.50
CA ASP A 11 18.54 -12.93 4.26
C ASP A 11 18.25 -11.69 5.12
N ALA A 12 19.27 -11.08 5.73
CA ALA A 12 19.14 -9.83 6.48
C ALA A 12 18.60 -8.66 5.63
N ASN A 13 18.88 -8.67 4.32
CA ASN A 13 18.40 -7.66 3.37
C ASN A 13 17.04 -8.00 2.72
N ALA A 14 16.33 -9.03 3.18
CA ALA A 14 15.05 -9.45 2.59
C ALA A 14 13.98 -8.36 2.65
N ASN A 15 13.84 -7.66 3.79
CA ASN A 15 12.86 -6.60 3.97
C ASN A 15 13.07 -5.46 2.95
N TRP A 16 14.32 -5.02 2.75
CA TRP A 16 14.65 -4.00 1.77
C TRP A 16 14.31 -4.44 0.34
N ARG A 17 14.64 -5.69 -0.04
CA ARG A 17 14.29 -6.22 -1.38
C ARG A 17 12.79 -6.28 -1.61
N ILE A 18 12.04 -6.72 -0.60
CA ILE A 18 10.58 -6.79 -0.67
C ILE A 18 10.00 -5.40 -0.90
N ARG A 19 10.44 -4.40 -0.12
CA ARG A 19 10.00 -3.00 -0.28
C ARG A 19 10.36 -2.43 -1.65
N SER A 20 11.63 -2.56 -2.07
CA SER A 20 12.08 -2.10 -3.40
C SER A 20 11.26 -2.71 -4.53
N ALA A 21 11.02 -4.03 -4.48
CA ALA A 21 10.23 -4.71 -5.51
C ALA A 21 8.74 -4.32 -5.47
N LEU A 22 8.19 -4.02 -4.28
CA LEU A 22 6.84 -3.45 -4.16
C LEU A 22 6.77 -2.06 -4.81
N ASP A 23 7.74 -1.19 -4.58
CA ASP A 23 7.81 0.14 -5.20
C ASP A 23 7.98 0.05 -6.72
N GLU A 24 8.84 -0.85 -7.21
CA GLU A 24 9.02 -1.10 -8.65
C GLU A 24 7.73 -1.64 -9.31
N THR A 25 6.99 -2.50 -8.61
CA THR A 25 5.80 -3.16 -9.17
C THR A 25 4.54 -2.29 -9.07
N LEU A 26 4.29 -1.74 -7.88
CA LEU A 26 3.06 -1.02 -7.55
C LEU A 26 3.20 0.50 -7.63
N GLY A 27 4.43 1.01 -7.65
CA GLY A 27 4.74 2.42 -7.44
C GLY A 27 5.04 2.73 -5.97
N GLU A 28 5.65 3.90 -5.76
CA GLU A 28 5.95 4.43 -4.43
C GLU A 28 4.68 4.52 -3.58
N ALA A 29 4.80 4.17 -2.29
CA ALA A 29 3.68 4.24 -1.37
C ALA A 29 3.26 5.70 -1.10
N PRO A 30 2.01 6.09 -1.41
CA PRO A 30 1.54 7.42 -1.07
C PRO A 30 1.31 7.54 0.43
N THR A 31 1.31 8.77 0.94
CA THR A 31 0.89 9.06 2.32
C THR A 31 -0.62 9.37 2.35
N PRO A 32 -1.48 8.52 2.93
CA PRO A 32 -2.93 8.71 2.89
C PRO A 32 -3.39 10.06 3.46
N SER A 33 -2.81 10.50 4.59
CA SER A 33 -3.14 11.79 5.20
C SER A 33 -2.89 12.96 4.24
N ARG A 34 -1.77 12.98 3.51
CA ARG A 34 -1.49 14.03 2.52
C ARG A 34 -2.52 14.06 1.38
N ILE A 35 -3.02 12.91 0.95
CA ILE A 35 -4.06 12.85 -0.09
C ILE A 35 -5.38 13.42 0.46
N ILE A 36 -5.76 13.01 1.67
CA ILE A 36 -6.98 13.48 2.35
C ILE A 36 -6.92 14.98 2.62
N ASP A 37 -5.80 15.49 3.15
CA ASP A 37 -5.58 16.91 3.44
C ASP A 37 -5.64 17.76 2.17
N ARG A 38 -5.05 17.26 1.07
CA ARG A 38 -5.16 17.92 -0.23
C ARG A 38 -6.60 17.95 -0.72
N ALA A 39 -7.36 16.87 -0.56
CA ALA A 39 -8.78 16.84 -0.94
C ALA A 39 -9.61 17.82 -0.09
N ASN A 40 -9.36 17.89 1.23
CA ASN A 40 -9.98 18.89 2.12
C ASN A 40 -9.65 20.32 1.67
N THR A 41 -8.39 20.60 1.37
CA THR A 41 -7.94 21.91 0.87
C THR A 41 -8.62 22.24 -0.46
N ASN A 42 -8.74 21.27 -1.37
CA ASN A 42 -9.40 21.47 -2.65
C ASN A 42 -10.91 21.71 -2.48
N GLN A 43 -11.57 21.06 -1.51
CA GLN A 43 -12.97 21.34 -1.19
C GLN A 43 -13.14 22.78 -0.69
N GLN A 44 -12.27 23.27 0.18
CA GLN A 44 -12.28 24.66 0.64
C GLN A 44 -12.03 25.65 -0.50
N ARG A 45 -11.18 25.29 -1.47
CA ARG A 45 -10.91 26.10 -2.67
C ARG A 45 -12.08 26.20 -3.65
N LEU A 46 -13.18 25.46 -3.45
CA LEU A 46 -14.42 25.64 -4.21
C LEU A 46 -15.25 26.83 -3.71
N ALA A 47 -14.92 27.44 -2.56
CA ALA A 47 -15.67 28.58 -2.03
C ALA A 47 -15.82 29.76 -3.02
N PRO A 48 -14.79 30.17 -3.79
CA PRO A 48 -14.96 31.18 -4.83
C PRO A 48 -15.90 30.75 -5.96
N GLU A 49 -15.94 29.46 -6.31
CA GLU A 49 -16.87 28.96 -7.34
C GLU A 49 -18.33 28.99 -6.86
N TYR A 50 -18.57 28.66 -5.58
CA TYR A 50 -19.89 28.86 -4.97
C TYR A 50 -20.28 30.34 -4.96
N GLN A 51 -19.34 31.23 -4.62
CA GLN A 51 -19.59 32.68 -4.67
C GLN A 51 -19.91 33.16 -6.08
N GLU A 52 -19.21 32.66 -7.10
CA GLU A 52 -19.50 32.95 -8.51
C GLU A 52 -20.91 32.48 -8.90
N ALA A 53 -21.28 31.24 -8.57
CA ALA A 53 -22.61 30.71 -8.84
C ALA A 53 -23.72 31.52 -8.14
N LEU A 54 -23.45 32.01 -6.93
CA LEU A 54 -24.39 32.83 -6.17
C LEU A 54 -24.53 34.27 -6.68
N ARG A 55 -23.57 34.81 -7.46
CA ARG A 55 -23.67 36.18 -7.99
C ARG A 55 -24.84 36.36 -8.93
N ASP A 56 -25.11 35.34 -9.74
CA ASP A 56 -26.19 35.34 -10.73
C ASP A 56 -27.45 34.62 -10.21
N ALA A 57 -27.51 34.33 -8.90
CA ALA A 57 -28.65 33.66 -8.30
C ALA A 57 -29.89 34.57 -8.31
N GLY A 58 -31.04 33.97 -8.63
CA GLY A 58 -32.33 34.59 -8.38
C GLY A 58 -32.70 34.54 -6.89
N PRO A 59 -33.72 35.30 -6.46
CA PRO A 59 -34.30 35.13 -5.13
C PRO A 59 -34.89 33.71 -4.98
N VAL A 60 -34.74 33.12 -3.81
CA VAL A 60 -35.29 31.79 -3.49
C VAL A 60 -36.70 31.89 -2.90
N ASP A 61 -37.57 30.92 -3.18
CA ASP A 61 -38.88 30.77 -2.53
C ASP A 61 -38.84 29.68 -1.45
N THR A 62 -38.66 30.09 -0.20
CA THR A 62 -38.58 29.18 0.94
C THR A 62 -39.94 28.92 1.61
N LEU A 63 -41.02 29.55 1.16
CA LEU A 63 -42.36 29.37 1.74
C LEU A 63 -42.88 27.93 1.61
N PRO A 64 -42.73 27.23 0.46
CA PRO A 64 -43.11 25.83 0.35
C PRO A 64 -42.35 24.95 1.35
N ILE A 65 -41.05 25.20 1.52
CA ILE A 65 -40.18 24.45 2.44
C ILE A 65 -40.64 24.68 3.88
N ALA A 66 -40.87 25.93 4.26
CA ALA A 66 -41.35 26.31 5.58
C ALA A 66 -42.65 25.60 5.96
N ARG A 67 -43.65 25.62 5.06
CA ARG A 67 -44.95 24.95 5.27
C ARG A 67 -44.84 23.44 5.38
N TYR A 68 -43.97 22.84 4.56
CA TYR A 68 -43.69 21.40 4.63
C TYR A 68 -43.12 21.03 6.01
N LEU A 69 -42.08 21.74 6.47
CA LEU A 69 -41.45 21.49 7.77
C LEU A 69 -42.43 21.73 8.94
N GLU A 70 -43.28 22.76 8.85
CA GLU A 70 -44.33 23.03 9.85
C GLU A 70 -45.36 21.88 9.91
N THR A 71 -45.70 21.28 8.78
CA THR A 71 -46.62 20.14 8.71
C THR A 71 -45.98 18.88 9.33
N GLU A 72 -44.73 18.58 8.96
CA GLU A 72 -43.96 17.46 9.52
C GLU A 72 -43.76 17.62 11.03
N ALA A 73 -43.53 18.84 11.51
CA ALA A 73 -43.41 19.12 12.94
C ALA A 73 -44.70 18.82 13.74
N GLN A 74 -45.86 18.75 13.09
CA GLN A 74 -47.13 18.39 13.74
C GLN A 74 -47.35 16.88 13.82
N THR A 75 -46.73 16.09 12.94
CA THR A 75 -46.92 14.63 12.84
C THR A 75 -45.80 13.86 13.52
N LEU A 76 -44.55 14.31 13.34
CA LEU A 76 -43.37 13.70 13.96
C LEU A 76 -43.36 13.89 15.48
N ARG A 77 -42.69 12.99 16.20
CA ARG A 77 -42.54 13.05 17.66
C ARG A 77 -41.10 12.81 18.07
N GLY A 78 -40.68 13.43 19.17
CA GLY A 78 -39.35 13.24 19.75
C GLY A 78 -38.26 13.97 18.94
N GLU A 79 -37.12 13.31 18.74
CA GLU A 79 -35.96 13.94 18.09
C GLU A 79 -36.22 14.38 16.64
N PRO A 80 -36.85 13.58 15.76
CA PRO A 80 -37.18 14.03 14.40
C PRO A 80 -37.99 15.34 14.38
N GLN A 81 -38.94 15.50 15.31
CA GLN A 81 -39.76 16.70 15.43
C GLN A 81 -38.90 17.93 15.78
N ARG A 82 -38.00 17.79 16.77
CA ARG A 82 -37.11 18.88 17.20
C ARG A 82 -36.17 19.31 16.07
N LEU A 83 -35.63 18.35 15.34
CA LEU A 83 -34.73 18.61 14.22
C LEU A 83 -35.45 19.37 13.10
N VAL A 84 -36.64 18.93 12.69
CA VAL A 84 -37.44 19.63 11.67
C VAL A 84 -37.83 21.04 12.12
N GLN A 85 -38.22 21.23 13.39
CA GLN A 85 -38.49 22.56 13.96
C GLN A 85 -37.26 23.46 13.93
N ARG A 86 -36.08 22.90 14.22
CA ARG A 86 -34.81 23.63 14.16
C ARG A 86 -34.45 24.04 12.72
N VAL A 87 -34.63 23.15 11.74
CA VAL A 87 -34.43 23.49 10.33
C VAL A 87 -35.44 24.57 9.90
N ARG A 88 -36.69 24.48 10.36
CA ARG A 88 -37.70 25.51 10.08
C ARG A 88 -37.28 26.88 10.60
N SER A 89 -36.73 26.97 11.80
CA SER A 89 -36.26 28.25 12.34
C SER A 89 -34.99 28.76 11.66
N MET A 90 -34.21 27.90 11.00
CA MET A 90 -33.08 28.34 10.15
C MET A 90 -33.55 29.03 8.86
N LEU A 91 -34.81 28.85 8.45
CA LEU A 91 -35.39 29.56 7.31
C LEU A 91 -35.91 30.96 7.68
N ASP A 92 -35.82 31.36 8.94
CA ASP A 92 -36.22 32.69 9.39
C ASP A 92 -35.07 33.68 9.17
N HIS A 93 -35.31 34.68 8.31
CA HIS A 93 -34.42 35.81 8.11
C HIS A 93 -34.71 36.90 9.12
N GLN A 94 -33.67 37.31 9.87
CA GLN A 94 -33.72 38.44 10.77
C GLN A 94 -33.25 39.70 10.02
N PRO A 95 -34.06 40.77 9.99
CA PRO A 95 -33.73 41.97 9.23
C PRO A 95 -32.46 42.62 9.75
N THR A 96 -31.56 42.94 8.83
CA THR A 96 -30.29 43.59 9.14
C THR A 96 -30.50 45.06 9.52
N PRO A 97 -29.51 45.70 10.19
CA PRO A 97 -29.55 47.15 10.40
C PRO A 97 -29.72 47.96 9.11
N ALA A 98 -29.24 47.44 7.97
CA ALA A 98 -29.40 48.05 6.67
C ALA A 98 -30.84 47.94 6.15
N ASP A 99 -31.51 46.79 6.34
CA ASP A 99 -32.92 46.61 5.99
C ASP A 99 -33.82 47.56 6.77
N ILE A 100 -33.53 47.69 8.07
CA ILE A 100 -34.24 48.61 8.95
C ILE A 100 -33.99 50.06 8.54
N ALA A 101 -32.75 50.42 8.18
CA ALA A 101 -32.41 51.77 7.72
C ALA A 101 -33.10 52.12 6.41
N ARG A 102 -33.15 51.18 5.45
CA ARG A 102 -33.86 51.32 4.18
C ARG A 102 -35.36 51.51 4.39
N ALA A 103 -36.00 50.64 5.18
CA ALA A 103 -37.42 50.77 5.50
C ALA A 103 -37.73 52.14 6.12
N ARG A 104 -36.87 52.65 7.02
CA ARG A 104 -37.02 54.00 7.58
C ARG A 104 -36.86 55.11 6.54
N ALA A 105 -35.91 54.98 5.61
CA ALA A 105 -35.72 55.95 4.54
C ALA A 105 -36.95 56.02 3.61
N ASP A 106 -37.61 54.89 3.39
CA ASP A 106 -38.83 54.77 2.58
C ASP A 106 -40.12 55.08 3.38
N GLY A 107 -40.01 55.51 4.65
CA GLY A 107 -41.15 55.83 5.52
C GLY A 107 -41.96 54.61 5.98
N GLN A 108 -41.42 53.40 5.83
CA GLN A 108 -42.05 52.14 6.23
C GLN A 108 -41.68 51.75 7.67
N PRO A 109 -42.55 51.00 8.37
CA PRO A 109 -42.19 50.41 9.66
C PRO A 109 -41.01 49.45 9.50
N PRO A 110 -40.20 49.24 10.55
CA PRO A 110 -39.12 48.24 10.53
C PRO A 110 -39.67 46.87 10.11
N PRO A 111 -39.03 46.17 9.18
CA PRO A 111 -39.45 44.83 8.80
C PRO A 111 -39.35 43.90 10.01
N GLY A 112 -40.28 42.94 10.11
CA GLY A 112 -40.23 41.86 11.08
C GLY A 112 -39.40 40.69 10.56
N THR A 113 -39.35 39.60 11.34
CA THR A 113 -38.84 38.31 10.85
C THR A 113 -39.56 37.93 9.55
N SER A 114 -38.79 37.59 8.53
CA SER A 114 -39.29 37.12 7.24
C SER A 114 -38.68 35.76 6.92
N LEU A 115 -39.05 35.15 5.80
CA LEU A 115 -38.38 33.95 5.34
C LEU A 115 -37.14 34.31 4.51
N VAL A 116 -36.12 33.45 4.56
CA VAL A 116 -34.92 33.54 3.73
C VAL A 116 -35.31 33.65 2.26
N SER A 117 -34.84 34.71 1.60
CA SER A 117 -35.03 34.96 0.17
C SER A 117 -33.70 35.06 -0.59
N ASP A 118 -32.57 35.10 0.12
CA ASP A 118 -31.22 35.07 -0.45
C ASP A 118 -30.73 33.63 -0.61
N ALA A 119 -30.18 33.31 -1.78
CA ALA A 119 -29.68 31.97 -2.08
C ALA A 119 -28.44 31.59 -1.25
N GLY A 120 -27.60 32.57 -0.88
CA GLY A 120 -26.44 32.35 -0.02
C GLY A 120 -26.85 31.99 1.40
N GLU A 121 -27.85 32.67 1.96
CA GLU A 121 -28.47 32.30 3.23
C GLU A 121 -29.08 30.89 3.19
N LEU A 122 -29.79 30.54 2.11
CA LEU A 122 -30.36 29.19 1.95
C LEU A 122 -29.27 28.11 1.82
N LEU A 123 -28.17 28.40 1.13
CA LEU A 123 -27.00 27.53 1.05
C LEU A 123 -26.37 27.29 2.43
N ASN A 124 -26.28 28.33 3.27
CA ASN A 124 -25.82 28.17 4.65
C ASN A 124 -26.75 27.30 5.48
N THR A 125 -28.07 27.41 5.28
CA THR A 125 -29.04 26.48 5.88
C THR A 125 -28.81 25.04 5.41
N ARG A 126 -28.51 24.81 4.13
CA ARG A 126 -28.14 23.47 3.63
C ARG A 126 -26.91 22.92 4.37
N HIS A 127 -25.85 23.71 4.50
CA HIS A 127 -24.65 23.28 5.23
C HIS A 127 -24.93 22.99 6.70
N ALA A 128 -25.76 23.79 7.37
CA ALA A 128 -26.17 23.53 8.74
C ALA A 128 -26.95 22.21 8.89
N ILE A 129 -27.77 21.84 7.89
CA ILE A 129 -28.44 20.53 7.85
C ILE A 129 -27.43 19.40 7.64
N ASP A 130 -26.42 19.59 6.78
CA ASP A 130 -25.34 18.62 6.57
C ASP A 130 -24.56 18.35 7.86
N ASP A 131 -24.20 19.39 8.61
CA ASP A 131 -23.54 19.28 9.93
C ASP A 131 -24.45 18.55 10.96
N MET A 132 -25.75 18.82 10.93
CA MET A 132 -26.72 18.11 11.77
C MET A 132 -26.80 16.62 11.39
N LEU A 133 -26.78 16.28 10.10
CA LEU A 133 -26.80 14.90 9.62
C LEU A 133 -25.57 14.11 10.08
N GLU A 134 -24.39 14.72 10.12
CA GLU A 134 -23.15 14.05 10.55
C GLU A 134 -23.24 13.53 12.00
N THR A 135 -23.97 14.24 12.87
CA THR A 135 -24.05 13.94 14.31
C THR A 135 -25.35 13.24 14.72
N THR A 136 -26.36 13.21 13.85
CA THR A 136 -27.68 12.68 14.16
C THR A 136 -27.70 11.16 14.21
N GLN A 137 -28.33 10.60 15.25
CA GLN A 137 -28.55 9.16 15.39
C GLN A 137 -30.04 8.82 15.24
N GLY A 138 -30.32 7.60 14.76
CA GLY A 138 -31.67 7.07 14.63
C GLY A 138 -32.28 7.30 13.24
N THR A 139 -32.81 6.22 12.66
CA THR A 139 -33.28 6.18 11.27
C THR A 139 -34.33 7.25 10.95
N ASN A 140 -35.31 7.45 11.83
CA ASN A 140 -36.38 8.44 11.58
C ASN A 140 -35.86 9.89 11.61
N ALA A 141 -34.88 10.19 12.46
CA ALA A 141 -34.28 11.51 12.58
C ALA A 141 -33.42 11.82 11.35
N VAL A 142 -32.60 10.85 10.93
CA VAL A 142 -31.81 10.93 9.69
C VAL A 142 -32.72 11.09 8.47
N ASN A 143 -33.82 10.34 8.38
CA ASN A 143 -34.76 10.45 7.26
C ASN A 143 -35.44 11.82 7.19
N ALA A 144 -35.85 12.37 8.35
CA ALA A 144 -36.46 13.70 8.41
C ALA A 144 -35.49 14.80 7.95
N LEU A 145 -34.24 14.77 8.44
CA LEU A 145 -33.21 15.72 7.99
C LEU A 145 -32.82 15.53 6.52
N THR A 146 -32.74 14.28 6.04
CA THR A 146 -32.44 14.00 4.63
C THR A 146 -33.51 14.58 3.72
N THR A 147 -34.78 14.48 4.11
CA THR A 147 -35.89 15.04 3.33
C THR A 147 -35.88 16.57 3.37
N ALA A 148 -35.63 17.18 4.54
CA ALA A 148 -35.48 18.63 4.67
C ALA A 148 -34.28 19.17 3.87
N ARG A 149 -33.15 18.44 3.87
CA ARG A 149 -31.99 18.74 3.05
C ARG A 149 -32.34 18.72 1.57
N GLN A 150 -33.09 17.71 1.14
CA GLN A 150 -33.48 17.55 -0.27
C GLN A 150 -34.36 18.70 -0.75
N THR A 151 -35.34 19.15 0.04
CA THR A 151 -36.21 20.26 -0.35
C THR A 151 -35.45 21.59 -0.45
N VAL A 152 -34.50 21.83 0.45
CA VAL A 152 -33.57 22.98 0.35
C VAL A 152 -32.67 22.88 -0.88
N ASP A 153 -32.13 21.69 -1.16
CA ASP A 153 -31.27 21.45 -2.31
C ASP A 153 -31.99 21.61 -3.66
N ASP A 154 -33.27 21.24 -3.71
CA ASP A 154 -34.13 21.38 -4.89
C ASP A 154 -34.43 22.85 -5.20
N GLU A 155 -34.71 23.66 -4.17
CA GLU A 155 -34.89 25.12 -4.32
C GLU A 155 -33.59 25.79 -4.76
N LEU A 156 -32.45 25.45 -4.15
CA LEU A 156 -31.14 25.94 -4.59
C LEU A 156 -30.84 25.55 -6.04
N ARG A 157 -31.21 24.34 -6.47
CA ARG A 157 -31.05 23.91 -7.88
C ARG A 157 -31.87 24.78 -8.83
N ALA A 158 -33.10 25.13 -8.45
CA ALA A 158 -33.99 25.92 -9.28
C ALA A 158 -33.52 27.37 -9.41
N SER A 159 -32.98 27.93 -8.31
CA SER A 159 -32.72 29.37 -8.17
C SER A 159 -31.27 29.77 -8.39
N VAL A 160 -30.32 28.82 -8.33
CA VAL A 160 -28.87 29.06 -8.50
C VAL A 160 -28.31 28.27 -9.69
N PRO A 161 -28.20 28.89 -10.88
CA PRO A 161 -27.53 28.28 -12.01
C PRO A 161 -26.07 27.92 -11.67
N GLY A 162 -25.60 26.75 -12.11
CA GLY A 162 -24.20 26.36 -11.90
C GLY A 162 -23.87 25.75 -10.54
N ILE A 163 -24.79 25.77 -9.56
CA ILE A 163 -24.49 25.25 -8.21
C ILE A 163 -24.25 23.74 -8.21
N LYS A 164 -24.91 23.00 -9.11
CA LYS A 164 -24.80 21.54 -9.17
C LYS A 164 -23.47 21.06 -9.71
N GLU A 165 -22.82 21.88 -10.53
CA GLU A 165 -21.48 21.65 -11.03
C GLU A 165 -20.46 21.76 -9.89
N VAL A 166 -20.61 22.77 -9.03
CA VAL A 166 -19.76 22.95 -7.85
C VAL A 166 -20.02 21.84 -6.81
N ASP A 167 -21.29 21.51 -6.58
CA ASP A 167 -21.69 20.37 -5.72
C ASP A 167 -21.06 19.06 -6.22
N ALA A 168 -21.09 18.81 -7.53
CA ALA A 168 -20.50 17.60 -8.12
C ALA A 168 -18.99 17.52 -7.91
N LYS A 169 -18.26 18.64 -8.04
CA LYS A 169 -16.81 18.71 -7.73
C LYS A 169 -16.57 18.43 -6.25
N TYR A 170 -17.37 19.02 -5.37
CA TYR A 170 -17.25 18.82 -3.92
C TYR A 170 -17.49 17.35 -3.54
N ALA A 171 -18.56 16.75 -4.08
CA ALA A 171 -18.93 15.36 -3.84
C ALA A 171 -17.88 14.39 -4.38
N GLU A 172 -17.31 14.65 -5.56
CA GLU A 172 -16.21 13.84 -6.10
C GLU A 172 -14.98 13.85 -5.17
N LEU A 173 -14.61 15.01 -4.64
CA LEU A 173 -13.51 15.08 -3.67
C LEU A 173 -13.82 14.31 -2.38
N ALA A 174 -15.07 14.32 -1.93
CA ALA A 174 -15.51 13.52 -0.78
C ALA A 174 -15.40 12.01 -1.07
N ARG A 175 -15.91 11.54 -2.21
CA ARG A 175 -15.77 10.14 -2.64
C ARG A 175 -14.31 9.71 -2.76
N GLN A 176 -13.45 10.59 -3.27
CA GLN A 176 -12.02 10.33 -3.34
C GLN A 176 -11.39 10.14 -1.95
N LYS A 177 -11.78 10.94 -0.95
CA LYS A 177 -11.33 10.78 0.45
C LYS A 177 -11.78 9.45 1.03
N GLU A 178 -13.06 9.11 0.87
CA GLU A 178 -13.62 7.84 1.31
C GLU A 178 -12.89 6.66 0.66
N ALA A 179 -12.62 6.75 -0.64
CA ALA A 179 -11.90 5.72 -1.39
C ALA A 179 -10.47 5.50 -0.87
N VAL A 180 -9.75 6.54 -0.47
CA VAL A 180 -8.43 6.39 0.17
C VAL A 180 -8.57 5.57 1.46
N GLY A 181 -9.48 5.96 2.36
CA GLY A 181 -9.71 5.27 3.62
C GLY A 181 -10.16 3.82 3.41
N ARG A 182 -11.11 3.61 2.50
CA ARG A 182 -11.62 2.29 2.12
C ARG A 182 -10.51 1.42 1.56
N GLY A 183 -9.61 1.98 0.74
CA GLY A 183 -8.45 1.28 0.20
C GLY A 183 -7.54 0.71 1.28
N GLN A 184 -7.45 1.35 2.44
CA GLN A 184 -6.67 0.83 3.57
C GLN A 184 -7.29 -0.42 4.22
N SER A 185 -8.58 -0.68 4.01
CA SER A 185 -9.26 -1.84 4.58
C SER A 185 -9.62 -2.92 3.57
N VAL A 186 -9.59 -2.67 2.25
CA VAL A 186 -10.07 -3.67 1.26
C VAL A 186 -9.27 -4.96 1.25
N LEU A 187 -8.01 -4.95 1.69
CA LEU A 187 -7.16 -6.15 1.82
C LEU A 187 -7.16 -6.75 3.24
N SER A 188 -7.96 -6.19 4.15
CA SER A 188 -8.10 -6.74 5.50
C SER A 188 -8.72 -8.14 5.45
N SER A 189 -8.61 -8.84 6.58
CA SER A 189 -9.23 -10.14 6.80
C SER A 189 -10.45 -10.02 7.71
N GLY A 190 -11.43 -10.90 7.54
CA GLY A 190 -12.60 -11.06 8.38
C GLY A 190 -13.91 -10.84 7.64
N ARG A 191 -15.01 -10.89 8.39
CA ARG A 191 -16.37 -10.74 7.85
C ARG A 191 -16.61 -9.39 7.17
N GLU A 192 -15.87 -8.36 7.57
CA GLU A 192 -16.01 -6.98 7.08
C GLU A 192 -15.22 -6.72 5.78
N ALA A 193 -14.35 -7.66 5.40
CA ALA A 193 -13.59 -7.57 4.17
C ALA A 193 -14.48 -7.89 2.95
N PRO A 194 -14.42 -7.08 1.87
CA PRO A 194 -15.24 -7.33 0.69
C PRO A 194 -14.81 -8.63 -0.01
N ARG A 195 -15.79 -9.37 -0.54
CA ARG A 195 -15.49 -10.49 -1.44
C ARG A 195 -14.87 -9.97 -2.74
N PRO A 196 -14.11 -10.80 -3.49
CA PRO A 196 -13.45 -10.35 -4.72
C PRO A 196 -14.41 -9.77 -5.78
N ASP A 197 -15.60 -10.34 -5.93
CA ASP A 197 -16.65 -9.89 -6.84
C ASP A 197 -17.31 -8.58 -6.37
N GLU A 198 -17.54 -8.45 -5.06
CA GLU A 198 -18.02 -7.22 -4.43
C GLU A 198 -17.01 -6.07 -4.65
N LEU A 199 -15.72 -6.31 -4.43
CA LEU A 199 -14.67 -5.32 -4.70
C LEU A 199 -14.59 -4.96 -6.19
N ALA A 200 -14.74 -5.95 -7.09
CA ALA A 200 -14.76 -5.68 -8.52
C ALA A 200 -15.99 -4.86 -8.95
N ALA A 201 -17.13 -5.04 -8.29
CA ALA A 201 -18.30 -4.18 -8.48
C ALA A 201 -18.05 -2.77 -7.92
N GLU A 202 -17.49 -2.66 -6.72
CA GLU A 202 -17.12 -1.39 -6.07
C GLU A 202 -16.18 -0.56 -6.94
N VAL A 203 -15.13 -1.17 -7.49
CA VAL A 203 -14.18 -0.50 -8.40
C VAL A 203 -14.87 -0.03 -9.69
N ARG A 204 -15.72 -0.87 -10.29
CA ARG A 204 -16.46 -0.48 -11.51
C ARG A 204 -17.44 0.66 -11.24
N GLN A 205 -18.19 0.58 -10.14
CA GLN A 205 -19.14 1.63 -9.75
C GLN A 205 -18.42 2.93 -9.39
N GLY A 206 -17.31 2.83 -8.67
CA GLY A 206 -16.48 3.99 -8.31
C GLY A 206 -15.88 4.69 -9.51
N ALA A 207 -15.64 4.00 -10.62
CA ALA A 207 -15.12 4.59 -11.86
C ALA A 207 -16.16 5.48 -12.57
N LEU A 208 -17.45 5.30 -12.29
CA LEU A 208 -18.51 6.06 -12.94
C LEU A 208 -18.55 7.51 -12.42
N PRO A 209 -18.69 8.50 -13.32
CA PRO A 209 -18.99 9.87 -12.90
C PRO A 209 -20.30 9.92 -12.13
N GLN A 210 -20.40 10.89 -11.21
CA GLN A 210 -21.65 11.23 -10.53
C GLN A 210 -21.95 12.72 -10.73
N GLY A 211 -23.24 13.06 -10.64
CA GLY A 211 -23.71 14.42 -10.86
C GLY A 211 -23.43 14.89 -12.29
N LEU A 212 -22.92 16.12 -12.42
CA LEU A 212 -22.61 16.77 -13.70
C LEU A 212 -21.17 16.56 -14.17
N GLN A 213 -20.41 15.67 -13.52
CA GLN A 213 -19.01 15.47 -13.86
C GLN A 213 -18.83 14.77 -15.22
N VAL A 214 -17.95 15.31 -16.06
CA VAL A 214 -17.56 14.71 -17.34
C VAL A 214 -16.23 13.97 -17.18
N GLY A 215 -16.21 12.67 -17.50
CA GLY A 215 -15.02 11.81 -17.43
C GLY A 215 -15.06 10.79 -16.27
N PRO A 216 -14.12 9.83 -16.25
CA PRO A 216 -14.07 8.82 -15.19
C PRO A 216 -13.71 9.45 -13.84
N SER A 217 -14.33 8.92 -12.79
CA SER A 217 -14.02 9.30 -11.41
C SER A 217 -12.63 8.80 -11.00
N ALA A 218 -11.97 9.53 -10.10
CA ALA A 218 -10.65 9.13 -9.59
C ALA A 218 -10.74 8.15 -8.41
N VAL A 219 -11.95 7.77 -7.97
CA VAL A 219 -12.17 6.82 -6.88
C VAL A 219 -11.37 5.52 -7.02
N PRO A 220 -11.32 4.83 -8.19
CA PRO A 220 -10.51 3.62 -8.33
C PRO A 220 -9.01 3.85 -8.11
N LEU A 221 -8.50 5.01 -8.53
CA LEU A 221 -7.11 5.40 -8.28
C LEU A 221 -6.87 5.61 -6.79
N ARG A 222 -7.75 6.33 -6.11
CA ARG A 222 -7.66 6.59 -4.66
C ARG A 222 -7.76 5.32 -3.83
N LEU A 223 -8.60 4.38 -4.25
CA LEU A 223 -8.71 3.05 -3.65
C LEU A 223 -7.39 2.27 -3.75
N ARG A 224 -6.74 2.31 -4.93
CA ARG A 224 -5.41 1.71 -5.15
C ARG A 224 -4.33 2.36 -4.29
N GLU A 225 -4.34 3.70 -4.20
CA GLU A 225 -3.40 4.46 -3.38
C GLU A 225 -3.54 4.10 -1.89
N GLY A 226 -4.77 4.01 -1.37
CA GLY A 226 -5.04 3.56 -0.01
C GLY A 226 -4.55 2.13 0.25
N ALA A 227 -4.83 1.21 -0.68
CA ALA A 227 -4.37 -0.18 -0.58
C ALA A 227 -2.83 -0.30 -0.63
N ARG A 228 -2.17 0.47 -1.50
CA ARG A 228 -0.69 0.48 -1.57
C ARG A 228 -0.08 1.01 -0.28
N ALA A 229 -0.65 2.08 0.29
CA ALA A 229 -0.20 2.63 1.56
C ALA A 229 -0.37 1.63 2.71
N GLU A 230 -1.46 0.84 2.70
CA GLU A 230 -1.66 -0.20 3.71
C GLU A 230 -0.67 -1.36 3.56
N ILE A 231 -0.39 -1.79 2.33
CA ILE A 231 0.68 -2.77 2.05
C ILE A 231 2.01 -2.25 2.61
N GLU A 232 2.33 -0.96 2.39
CA GLU A 232 3.54 -0.35 2.94
C GLU A 232 3.54 -0.36 4.46
N ARG A 233 2.42 -0.01 5.10
CA ARG A 233 2.31 -0.01 6.55
C ARG A 233 2.57 -1.41 7.12
N ILE A 234 1.96 -2.45 6.53
CA ILE A 234 2.13 -3.85 6.94
C ILE A 234 3.59 -4.26 6.82
N VAL A 235 4.23 -3.97 5.69
CA VAL A 235 5.65 -4.29 5.44
C VAL A 235 6.57 -3.42 6.30
N GLY A 236 6.17 -2.18 6.58
CA GLY A 236 6.90 -1.19 7.35
C GLY A 236 7.04 -1.54 8.84
N THR A 237 5.99 -2.11 9.42
CA THR A 237 5.86 -2.29 10.88
C THR A 237 6.19 -3.69 11.39
N ASN A 238 6.50 -4.64 10.52
CA ASN A 238 6.76 -6.03 10.92
C ASN A 238 8.26 -6.32 11.00
N ALA A 239 8.64 -7.20 11.92
CA ALA A 239 10.02 -7.69 11.99
C ALA A 239 10.38 -8.57 10.77
N ASN A 240 9.38 -9.23 10.18
CA ASN A 240 9.54 -10.08 9.01
C ASN A 240 8.46 -9.77 7.98
N ASP A 241 8.84 -8.95 7.01
CA ASP A 241 7.97 -8.42 5.96
C ASP A 241 7.41 -9.54 5.08
N ARG A 242 8.22 -10.58 4.82
CA ARG A 242 7.82 -11.76 4.06
C ARG A 242 6.65 -12.48 4.72
N VAL A 243 6.73 -12.72 6.03
CA VAL A 243 5.66 -13.41 6.78
C VAL A 243 4.41 -12.54 6.82
N ALA A 244 4.56 -11.23 7.03
CA ALA A 244 3.44 -10.30 7.05
C ALA A 244 2.68 -10.27 5.71
N LEU A 245 3.39 -10.11 4.59
CA LEU A 245 2.79 -10.15 3.26
C LEU A 245 2.24 -11.51 2.89
N GLN A 246 2.90 -12.60 3.28
CA GLN A 246 2.39 -13.94 3.04
C GLN A 246 1.06 -14.15 3.76
N ARG A 247 0.93 -13.68 5.00
CA ARG A 247 -0.34 -13.72 5.75
C ARG A 247 -1.40 -12.84 5.09
N LEU A 248 -1.05 -11.64 4.64
CA LEU A 248 -1.98 -10.77 3.91
C LEU A 248 -2.52 -11.48 2.66
N ILE A 249 -1.64 -12.02 1.82
CA ILE A 249 -2.04 -12.56 0.52
C ILE A 249 -2.70 -13.94 0.61
N LYS A 250 -2.18 -14.82 1.47
CA LYS A 250 -2.61 -16.23 1.56
C LYS A 250 -3.47 -16.54 2.80
N GLY A 251 -3.80 -15.54 3.64
CA GLY A 251 -4.48 -15.73 4.93
C GLY A 251 -5.95 -16.17 4.83
N GLU A 252 -6.65 -15.82 3.76
CA GLU A 252 -8.07 -16.15 3.54
C GLU A 252 -8.27 -16.99 2.26
N GLY A 253 -7.31 -17.87 1.95
CA GLY A 253 -7.25 -18.54 0.67
C GLY A 253 -6.82 -17.59 -0.46
N ASP A 254 -7.43 -17.71 -1.64
CA ASP A 254 -7.08 -16.93 -2.84
C ASP A 254 -7.84 -15.59 -2.97
N TRP A 255 -8.62 -15.18 -1.97
CA TRP A 255 -9.41 -13.95 -2.03
C TRP A 255 -8.55 -12.69 -2.08
N ASN A 256 -7.49 -12.59 -1.26
CA ASN A 256 -6.61 -11.42 -1.29
C ASN A 256 -5.76 -11.36 -2.57
N ARG A 257 -5.42 -12.51 -3.16
CA ARG A 257 -4.83 -12.59 -4.51
C ARG A 257 -5.79 -12.01 -5.56
N ALA A 258 -7.06 -12.39 -5.52
CA ALA A 258 -8.06 -11.89 -6.46
C ALA A 258 -8.31 -10.38 -6.26
N ARG A 259 -8.42 -9.91 -5.01
CA ARG A 259 -8.56 -8.48 -4.68
C ARG A 259 -7.35 -7.67 -5.14
N LEU A 260 -6.13 -8.15 -4.93
CA LEU A 260 -4.92 -7.53 -5.49
C LEU A 260 -4.94 -7.47 -7.01
N SER A 261 -5.47 -8.50 -7.67
CA SER A 261 -5.61 -8.51 -9.14
C SER A 261 -6.65 -7.50 -9.62
N THR A 262 -7.77 -7.35 -8.90
CA THR A 262 -8.77 -6.31 -9.17
C THR A 262 -8.18 -4.91 -9.00
N LEU A 263 -7.43 -4.68 -7.91
CA LEU A 263 -6.83 -3.39 -7.61
C LEU A 263 -5.68 -3.07 -8.55
N PHE A 264 -4.68 -3.93 -8.72
CA PHE A 264 -3.43 -3.56 -9.40
C PHE A 264 -3.26 -4.23 -10.77
N GLY A 265 -4.18 -5.10 -11.18
CA GLY A 265 -4.05 -5.94 -12.37
C GLY A 265 -3.40 -7.29 -12.04
N SER A 266 -3.71 -8.30 -12.86
CA SER A 266 -3.22 -9.68 -12.69
C SER A 266 -1.70 -9.77 -12.68
N ASP A 267 -1.04 -9.02 -13.55
CA ASP A 267 0.41 -9.14 -13.76
C ASP A 267 1.19 -8.63 -12.55
N LYS A 268 0.76 -7.47 -12.01
CA LYS A 268 1.34 -6.89 -10.80
C LYS A 268 1.08 -7.77 -9.58
N ALA A 269 -0.15 -8.25 -9.43
CA ALA A 269 -0.50 -9.17 -8.34
C ALA A 269 0.35 -10.45 -8.41
N ARG A 270 0.52 -11.02 -9.60
CA ARG A 270 1.37 -12.21 -9.80
C ARG A 270 2.83 -11.95 -9.48
N SER A 271 3.39 -10.82 -9.93
CA SER A 271 4.78 -10.43 -9.65
C SER A 271 5.08 -10.41 -8.14
N ILE A 272 4.17 -9.85 -7.33
CA ILE A 272 4.32 -9.79 -5.87
C ILE A 272 4.30 -11.19 -5.25
N ILE A 273 3.44 -12.07 -5.77
CA ILE A 273 3.32 -13.43 -5.24
C ILE A 273 4.55 -14.25 -5.59
N ASP A 274 5.04 -14.13 -6.82
CA ASP A 274 6.25 -14.79 -7.29
C ASP A 274 7.50 -14.27 -6.54
N LEU A 275 7.54 -12.98 -6.19
CA LEU A 275 8.56 -12.41 -5.30
C LEU A 275 8.53 -13.09 -3.91
N LEU A 276 7.36 -13.21 -3.29
CA LEU A 276 7.23 -13.80 -1.97
C LEU A 276 7.55 -15.29 -1.95
N ASP A 277 7.15 -16.02 -2.98
CA ASP A 277 7.48 -17.45 -3.11
C ASP A 277 8.99 -17.65 -3.30
N ARG A 278 9.67 -16.76 -4.05
CA ARG A 278 11.15 -16.75 -4.16
C ARG A 278 11.83 -16.43 -2.83
N GLU A 279 11.38 -15.40 -2.12
CA GLU A 279 11.96 -15.02 -0.81
C GLU A 279 11.69 -16.07 0.27
N LYS A 280 10.56 -16.78 0.19
CA LYS A 280 10.27 -17.94 1.06
C LYS A 280 11.20 -19.11 0.76
N LEU A 281 11.30 -19.50 -0.51
CA LEU A 281 12.20 -20.59 -0.93
C LEU A 281 13.65 -20.30 -0.53
N PHE A 282 14.10 -19.05 -0.70
CA PHE A 282 15.44 -18.63 -0.29
C PHE A 282 15.64 -18.79 1.22
N ALA A 283 14.70 -18.32 2.04
CA ALA A 283 14.84 -18.45 3.49
C ALA A 283 14.74 -19.89 3.98
N ASP A 284 13.87 -20.71 3.41
CA ASP A 284 13.79 -22.14 3.74
C ASP A 284 15.14 -22.82 3.43
N THR A 285 15.73 -22.51 2.28
CA THR A 285 17.06 -23.00 1.90
C THR A 285 18.17 -22.46 2.81
N SER A 286 18.15 -21.17 3.12
CA SER A 286 19.10 -20.51 4.03
C SER A 286 19.09 -21.16 5.40
N ASN A 287 17.91 -21.40 5.97
CA ASN A 287 17.73 -22.08 7.25
C ASN A 287 18.31 -23.50 7.24
N ILE A 288 18.10 -24.27 6.16
CA ILE A 288 18.66 -25.61 6.01
C ILE A 288 20.19 -25.55 5.97
N VAL A 289 20.77 -24.69 5.13
CA VAL A 289 22.23 -24.58 4.94
C VAL A 289 22.91 -24.11 6.23
N THR A 290 22.34 -23.11 6.91
CA THR A 290 22.89 -22.57 8.15
C THR A 290 22.77 -23.58 9.31
N ARG A 291 21.59 -24.15 9.56
CA ARG A 291 21.38 -25.12 10.66
C ARG A 291 22.12 -26.42 10.46
N ASN A 292 22.13 -26.99 9.24
CA ASN A 292 22.88 -28.22 8.98
C ASN A 292 24.40 -27.99 9.13
N SER A 293 24.89 -26.80 8.76
CA SER A 293 26.28 -26.43 8.97
C SER A 293 26.62 -26.25 10.45
N GLU A 294 25.69 -25.76 11.28
CA GLU A 294 25.88 -25.67 12.72
C GLU A 294 25.91 -27.05 13.39
N THR A 295 25.02 -27.96 12.97
CA THR A 295 25.03 -29.35 13.45
C THR A 295 26.33 -30.05 13.03
N ALA A 296 26.77 -29.89 11.78
CA ALA A 296 28.03 -30.46 11.30
C ALA A 296 29.26 -29.87 12.02
N ALA A 297 29.28 -28.56 12.25
CA ALA A 297 30.35 -27.91 13.01
C ALA A 297 30.36 -28.34 14.49
N ARG A 298 29.19 -28.53 15.11
CA ARG A 298 29.06 -29.06 16.48
C ARG A 298 29.52 -30.50 16.59
N VAL A 299 29.23 -31.33 15.58
CA VAL A 299 29.73 -32.72 15.51
C VAL A 299 31.25 -32.73 15.36
N ALA A 300 31.80 -31.96 14.41
CA ALA A 300 33.26 -31.85 14.24
C ALA A 300 33.97 -31.30 15.47
N ALA A 301 33.38 -30.32 16.17
CA ALA A 301 33.92 -29.81 17.43
C ALA A 301 33.84 -30.83 18.57
N ARG A 302 32.79 -31.67 18.62
CA ARG A 302 32.69 -32.79 19.57
C ARG A 302 33.72 -33.86 19.27
N GLU A 303 33.90 -34.24 18.01
CA GLU A 303 34.96 -35.18 17.58
C GLU A 303 36.36 -34.66 17.92
N ALA A 304 36.60 -33.35 17.83
CA ALA A 304 37.87 -32.73 18.22
C ALA A 304 38.11 -32.67 19.74
N ILE A 305 37.05 -32.78 20.56
CA ILE A 305 37.10 -32.73 22.03
C ILE A 305 36.96 -34.13 22.65
N ASP A 306 36.46 -35.11 21.89
CA ASP A 306 36.29 -36.50 22.35
C ASP A 306 37.65 -37.18 22.60
N PRO A 307 37.99 -37.52 23.86
CA PRO A 307 39.27 -38.12 24.20
C PRO A 307 39.48 -39.53 23.63
N ALA A 308 38.46 -40.16 23.03
CA ALA A 308 38.60 -41.43 22.31
C ALA A 308 39.21 -41.30 20.89
N ASN A 309 39.30 -40.08 20.34
CA ASN A 309 39.90 -39.78 19.03
C ASN A 309 40.98 -38.68 19.09
N ALA A 310 41.52 -38.40 20.26
CA ALA A 310 42.66 -37.50 20.40
C ALA A 310 43.92 -38.12 19.73
N PRO A 311 44.53 -37.49 18.70
CA PRO A 311 45.89 -37.84 18.32
C PRO A 311 46.75 -37.54 19.55
N GLY A 312 47.39 -38.57 20.08
CA GLY A 312 48.23 -38.47 21.26
C GLY A 312 49.19 -37.27 21.15
N PHE A 313 49.13 -36.42 22.14
CA PHE A 313 50.10 -35.36 22.37
C PHE A 313 51.46 -36.03 22.61
N GLY A 314 52.33 -36.08 21.59
CA GLY A 314 53.65 -36.72 21.70
C GLY A 314 54.45 -36.79 20.40
N LEU A 315 55.47 -35.93 20.32
CA LEU A 315 56.72 -36.02 19.54
C LEU A 315 56.74 -36.82 18.22
N ARG A 316 56.77 -36.10 17.09
CA ARG A 316 57.63 -36.44 15.93
C ARG A 316 57.94 -35.18 15.09
N GLU A 317 58.69 -34.28 15.71
CA GLU A 317 59.71 -33.52 14.98
C GLU A 317 60.74 -34.54 14.47
N GLY A 318 61.01 -34.55 13.16
CA GLY A 318 62.07 -35.40 12.61
C GLY A 318 61.76 -36.15 11.31
N PHE A 319 60.94 -35.62 10.41
CA PHE A 319 60.97 -35.98 8.98
C PHE A 319 60.37 -34.83 8.17
N ILE A 320 61.17 -33.79 7.91
CA ILE A 320 61.19 -32.91 6.72
C ILE A 320 62.38 -31.95 6.98
N ALA A 321 63.58 -32.52 6.91
CA ALA A 321 64.83 -31.77 6.80
C ALA A 321 65.68 -32.55 5.80
N GLY A 322 65.58 -32.18 4.52
CA GLY A 322 66.17 -32.93 3.42
C GLY A 322 66.13 -32.17 2.09
N GLY A 323 66.88 -31.06 2.02
CA GLY A 323 67.79 -30.77 0.91
C GLY A 323 67.23 -30.36 -0.47
N ALA A 324 67.69 -29.20 -0.93
CA ALA A 324 67.68 -28.77 -2.32
C ALA A 324 68.54 -29.69 -3.20
N ARG A 325 67.92 -30.37 -4.19
CA ARG A 325 68.43 -30.68 -5.56
C ARG A 325 67.59 -31.80 -6.20
N GLY A 326 66.88 -31.45 -7.27
CA GLY A 326 66.18 -32.42 -8.12
C GLY A 326 65.53 -31.74 -9.33
N ALA A 327 66.34 -31.24 -10.26
CA ALA A 327 65.90 -30.59 -11.50
C ALA A 327 66.10 -31.51 -12.71
N ALA A 328 65.05 -31.78 -13.49
CA ALA A 328 65.05 -32.01 -14.96
C ALA A 328 63.61 -32.28 -15.46
N ARG A 329 62.93 -31.27 -16.05
CA ARG A 329 62.67 -31.03 -17.50
C ARG A 329 61.69 -31.98 -18.23
N ALA A 330 60.49 -31.47 -18.53
CA ALA A 330 59.90 -31.30 -19.88
C ALA A 330 58.49 -30.67 -19.73
N ALA A 331 58.36 -29.34 -19.86
CA ALA A 331 57.93 -28.64 -21.08
C ALA A 331 56.40 -28.70 -21.35
N GLY A 332 55.68 -27.62 -21.01
CA GLY A 332 54.36 -27.32 -21.56
C GLY A 332 53.43 -26.51 -20.65
N MET A 333 53.17 -25.25 -21.03
CA MET A 333 52.06 -24.38 -20.59
C MET A 333 52.21 -23.62 -19.24
N ARG A 334 52.69 -22.38 -19.38
CA ARG A 334 52.59 -21.30 -18.38
C ARG A 334 51.17 -20.74 -18.39
N THR A 335 50.38 -20.97 -17.32
CA THR A 335 49.37 -20.06 -16.72
C THR A 335 48.52 -20.78 -15.65
N VAL A 336 49.13 -21.56 -14.73
CA VAL A 336 48.38 -22.20 -13.61
C VAL A 336 49.06 -22.04 -12.24
N ASP A 337 50.29 -21.56 -12.16
CA ASP A 337 51.04 -21.59 -10.89
C ASP A 337 50.58 -20.57 -9.83
N LYS A 338 49.71 -19.60 -10.15
CA LYS A 338 49.16 -18.69 -9.12
C LYS A 338 48.01 -19.29 -8.29
N VAL A 339 47.43 -20.42 -8.72
CA VAL A 339 46.30 -21.05 -8.01
C VAL A 339 46.76 -22.17 -7.07
N ILE A 340 47.88 -22.82 -7.39
CA ILE A 340 48.44 -23.90 -6.56
C ILE A 340 49.35 -23.32 -5.45
N ASP A 341 50.09 -22.24 -5.70
CA ASP A 341 50.85 -21.54 -4.64
C ASP A 341 49.93 -20.85 -3.61
N ALA A 342 48.71 -20.49 -4.00
CA ALA A 342 47.70 -19.91 -3.11
C ALA A 342 47.02 -20.94 -2.19
N LEU A 343 47.16 -22.24 -2.47
CA LEU A 343 46.68 -23.32 -1.62
C LEU A 343 47.72 -23.77 -0.59
N ASN A 344 49.00 -23.49 -0.82
CA ASN A 344 50.09 -23.86 0.10
C ASN A 344 50.61 -22.71 0.98
N ASN A 345 50.36 -21.44 0.61
CA ASN A 345 50.72 -20.29 1.45
C ASN A 345 49.46 -19.57 1.93
N GLY A 346 49.18 -19.69 3.23
CA GLY A 346 48.03 -19.09 3.88
C GLY A 346 47.97 -17.57 3.74
N GLY A 347 46.75 -17.06 3.53
CA GLY A 347 46.36 -15.67 3.72
C GLY A 347 46.50 -14.77 2.49
N ASN A 348 45.41 -14.57 1.74
CA ASN A 348 45.30 -13.36 0.91
C ASN A 348 43.82 -12.96 0.66
N GLU A 349 43.40 -11.86 1.30
CA GLU A 349 42.05 -11.28 1.22
C GLU A 349 41.65 -10.80 -0.19
N LYS A 350 42.61 -10.60 -1.09
CA LYS A 350 42.34 -10.20 -2.50
C LYS A 350 41.70 -11.29 -3.35
N ALA A 351 42.13 -12.54 -3.21
CA ALA A 351 41.53 -13.66 -3.94
C ALA A 351 40.08 -13.93 -3.49
N ILE A 352 39.80 -13.64 -2.21
CA ILE A 352 38.48 -13.73 -1.59
C ILE A 352 37.58 -12.55 -2.02
N ALA A 353 38.14 -11.35 -2.14
CA ALA A 353 37.44 -10.17 -2.64
C ALA A 353 37.05 -10.29 -4.11
N ASP A 354 37.93 -10.86 -4.96
CA ASP A 354 37.61 -11.09 -6.37
C ASP A 354 36.55 -12.18 -6.54
N MET A 355 36.55 -13.23 -5.69
CA MET A 355 35.50 -14.25 -5.65
C MET A 355 34.15 -13.69 -5.17
N ALA A 356 34.15 -12.80 -4.17
CA ALA A 356 32.96 -12.07 -3.73
C ALA A 356 32.45 -11.10 -4.80
N ARG A 357 33.34 -10.46 -5.56
CA ARG A 357 32.99 -9.55 -6.66
C ARG A 357 32.36 -10.32 -7.84
N THR A 358 32.85 -11.53 -8.14
CA THR A 358 32.23 -12.44 -9.13
C THR A 358 30.90 -13.04 -8.68
N LEU A 359 30.63 -13.11 -7.37
CA LEU A 359 29.35 -13.58 -6.81
C LEU A 359 28.29 -12.48 -6.69
N ILE A 360 28.71 -11.22 -6.72
CA ILE A 360 27.86 -10.05 -6.45
C ILE A 360 27.60 -9.21 -7.72
N GLY A 361 28.35 -9.41 -8.82
CA GLY A 361 28.14 -8.67 -10.05
C GLY A 361 28.44 -9.46 -11.34
N GLY A 362 27.40 -9.76 -12.12
CA GLY A 362 27.52 -10.02 -13.56
C GLY A 362 27.48 -11.49 -14.03
N PRO A 363 27.43 -11.70 -15.36
CA PRO A 363 26.72 -12.80 -16.03
C PRO A 363 27.54 -14.10 -16.14
N GLN A 364 27.94 -14.70 -15.01
CA GLN A 364 28.63 -15.99 -15.01
C GLN A 364 28.07 -16.95 -13.95
N GLN A 365 26.84 -17.40 -14.20
CA GLN A 365 26.20 -18.55 -13.53
C GLN A 365 27.03 -19.85 -13.67
N SER A 366 27.96 -19.92 -14.63
CA SER A 366 28.79 -21.08 -14.94
C SER A 366 29.82 -21.43 -13.86
N ALA A 367 30.47 -20.44 -13.25
CA ALA A 367 31.53 -20.70 -12.26
C ALA A 367 31.00 -21.29 -10.94
N VAL A 368 29.80 -20.87 -10.53
CA VAL A 368 29.11 -21.39 -9.33
C VAL A 368 28.59 -22.80 -9.59
N LEU A 369 28.03 -23.04 -10.78
CA LEU A 369 27.58 -24.36 -11.22
C LEU A 369 28.75 -25.35 -11.33
N GLU A 370 29.89 -24.92 -11.85
CA GLU A 370 31.10 -25.73 -12.00
C GLU A 370 31.75 -26.06 -10.65
N ALA A 371 31.76 -25.11 -9.71
CA ALA A 371 32.20 -25.34 -8.33
C ALA A 371 31.29 -26.34 -7.59
N LEU A 372 29.96 -26.26 -7.79
CA LEU A 372 28.99 -27.21 -7.25
C LEU A 372 29.13 -28.61 -7.87
N MET A 373 29.31 -28.71 -9.19
CA MET A 373 29.54 -29.98 -9.88
C MET A 373 30.87 -30.63 -9.49
N LYS A 374 31.91 -29.84 -9.25
CA LYS A 374 33.23 -30.34 -8.81
C LYS A 374 33.20 -30.80 -7.35
N ALA A 375 32.44 -30.13 -6.49
CA ALA A 375 32.20 -30.55 -5.10
C ALA A 375 31.34 -31.83 -5.00
N GLY A 376 30.44 -32.08 -5.97
CA GLY A 376 29.61 -33.28 -6.04
C GLY A 376 30.31 -34.54 -6.57
N ARG A 377 31.55 -34.45 -7.08
CA ARG A 377 32.30 -35.62 -7.59
C ARG A 377 33.00 -36.44 -6.50
N GLY A 378 32.94 -36.02 -5.23
CA GLY A 378 33.65 -36.67 -4.12
C GLY A 378 32.81 -37.06 -2.91
N SER A 379 31.49 -36.84 -2.91
CA SER A 379 30.64 -37.15 -1.76
C SER A 379 29.32 -37.81 -2.18
N GLN A 380 28.84 -38.76 -1.37
CA GLN A 380 27.53 -39.44 -1.52
C GLN A 380 26.34 -38.49 -1.20
N ILE A 381 26.35 -37.28 -1.74
CA ILE A 381 25.16 -36.44 -1.77
C ILE A 381 24.43 -36.78 -3.07
N GLN A 382 23.18 -37.23 -2.94
CA GLN A 382 22.36 -37.64 -4.08
C GLN A 382 22.37 -36.55 -5.16
N GLN A 383 22.81 -36.89 -6.38
CA GLN A 383 22.86 -35.99 -7.53
C GLN A 383 21.55 -35.21 -7.74
N SER A 384 20.40 -35.77 -7.32
CA SER A 384 19.07 -35.14 -7.35
C SER A 384 18.90 -33.90 -6.46
N GLN A 385 19.74 -33.69 -5.45
CA GLN A 385 19.72 -32.52 -4.58
C GLN A 385 20.60 -31.39 -5.14
N VAL A 386 21.74 -31.76 -5.73
CA VAL A 386 22.63 -30.82 -6.44
C VAL A 386 21.92 -30.29 -7.69
N ASP A 387 21.19 -31.14 -8.42
CA ASP A 387 20.40 -30.74 -9.59
C ASP A 387 19.28 -29.75 -9.25
N ARG A 388 18.67 -29.87 -8.07
CA ARG A 388 17.63 -28.93 -7.60
C ARG A 388 18.19 -27.58 -7.22
N VAL A 389 19.34 -27.56 -6.55
CA VAL A 389 20.04 -26.31 -6.18
C VAL A 389 20.59 -25.60 -7.42
N ALA A 390 21.18 -26.35 -8.35
CA ALA A 390 21.62 -25.86 -9.65
C ALA A 390 20.47 -25.26 -10.49
N ARG A 391 19.33 -25.96 -10.57
CA ARG A 391 18.14 -25.44 -11.26
C ARG A 391 17.58 -24.20 -10.57
N ALA A 392 17.53 -24.17 -9.23
CA ALA A 392 17.07 -22.99 -8.48
C ALA A 392 17.98 -21.75 -8.69
N LEU A 393 19.28 -21.95 -8.88
CA LEU A 393 20.23 -20.88 -9.20
C LEU A 393 20.15 -20.42 -10.67
N LEU A 394 19.87 -21.32 -11.61
CA LEU A 394 19.68 -20.98 -13.03
C LEU A 394 18.33 -20.29 -13.30
N LEU A 395 17.26 -20.72 -12.63
CA LEU A 395 15.92 -20.12 -12.73
C LEU A 395 15.75 -18.80 -11.96
N SER A 396 16.74 -18.39 -11.16
CA SER A 396 16.73 -17.13 -10.41
C SER A 396 17.57 -16.00 -11.04
N GLY A 397 18.10 -16.21 -12.25
CA GLY A 397 18.70 -15.14 -13.06
C GLY A 397 17.64 -14.18 -13.62
N PRO A 398 18.01 -12.93 -13.95
CA PRO A 398 17.08 -11.96 -14.51
C PRO A 398 16.59 -12.45 -15.88
N ALA A 399 15.30 -12.73 -16.01
CA ALA A 399 14.65 -12.86 -17.31
C ALA A 399 14.49 -11.46 -17.91
N GLY A 400 15.55 -10.98 -18.56
CA GLY A 400 15.59 -9.74 -19.32
C GLY A 400 16.24 -9.96 -20.69
N ALA A 401 15.38 -10.10 -21.70
CA ALA A 401 15.54 -9.74 -23.11
C ALA A 401 16.90 -9.91 -23.80
N ASN A 402 16.96 -10.87 -24.74
CA ASN A 402 17.26 -10.53 -26.13
C ASN A 402 16.71 -11.62 -27.08
N ARG A 403 15.73 -11.24 -27.90
CA ARG A 403 15.42 -11.90 -29.18
C ARG A 403 15.98 -11.01 -30.29
N PRO A 404 16.56 -11.55 -31.38
CA PRO A 404 16.42 -10.91 -32.68
C PRO A 404 14.96 -10.97 -33.16
#